data_AF-A0A1F3V9M0-F1
#
_entry.id   AF-A0A1F3V9M0-F1
#
_cell.length_a   1.000
_cell.length_b   1.000
_cell.length_c   1.000
_cell.angle_alpha   90.00
_cell.angle_beta   90.00
_cell.angle_gamma   90.00
#
_symmetry.space_group_name_H-M   'P 1'
#
loop_
_entity.id
_entity.type
_entity.pdbx_description
1 polymer ?
#
loop_
_entity_poly.entity_id
_entity_poly.type
_entity_poly.pdbx_seq_one_letter_code
_entity_poly.pdbx_strand_id
1 'polypeptide(L)'
;MNPSEAESAPKVARMVRCARKLSGLTQKEVCSNLRISQSYLSKIENGINVPSVVFWAEFCQLTGVNMDSVINGYLDDMTFSQVESGRISSGIEIPQRYSYLRSMKIRGLNTLIFFAKNLMGNDGFEKTVTEMGIDPDYFCNYDNQLNINFLTDFLQKIKKSATEASVDTNNIFALVKQESIHGNFAKKLFSDNDPISLIKRLVRNAKKYESNFSYEILDESKNKLVFSLTPEGHLAEFKKNFSDNEDVFLSYLSKDYLNSFIVDKSSAAINESAQENSRRTIEVQC
;
A
#
# COMPACT_ATOMS: atom_id res chain seq x y z
N MET A 1 13.13 -2.13 -29.16
CA MET A 1 13.12 -1.72 -27.74
C MET A 1 14.50 -2.01 -27.18
N ASN A 2 15.17 -1.03 -26.59
CA ASN A 2 16.45 -1.25 -25.92
C ASN A 2 16.23 -1.97 -24.57
N PRO A 3 17.27 -2.53 -23.91
CA PRO A 3 17.09 -3.27 -22.66
C PRO A 3 16.42 -2.49 -21.53
N SER A 4 16.73 -1.20 -21.39
CA SER A 4 16.14 -0.34 -20.36
C SER A 4 14.65 -0.08 -20.59
N GLU A 5 14.27 0.12 -21.86
CA GLU A 5 12.87 0.23 -22.26
C GLU A 5 12.11 -1.08 -22.02
N ALA A 6 12.72 -2.24 -22.28
CA ALA A 6 12.12 -3.55 -22.06
C ALA A 6 11.83 -3.82 -20.57
N GLU A 7 12.71 -3.34 -19.68
CA GLU A 7 12.50 -3.41 -18.24
C GLU A 7 11.36 -2.49 -17.76
N SER A 8 11.24 -1.31 -18.37
CA SER A 8 10.29 -0.27 -17.95
C SER A 8 8.89 -0.46 -18.54
N ALA A 9 8.78 -1.05 -19.74
CA ALA A 9 7.53 -1.18 -20.47
C ALA A 9 6.41 -1.87 -19.68
N PRO A 10 6.63 -2.99 -18.95
CA PRO A 10 5.57 -3.62 -18.16
C PRO A 10 5.02 -2.73 -17.03
N LYS A 11 5.90 -1.96 -16.38
CA LYS A 11 5.52 -1.03 -15.30
C LYS A 11 4.66 0.10 -15.85
N VAL A 12 5.10 0.71 -16.95
CA VAL A 12 4.38 1.79 -17.63
C VAL A 12 3.04 1.30 -18.17
N ALA A 13 3.00 0.11 -18.77
CA ALA A 13 1.79 -0.51 -19.28
C ALA A 13 0.72 -0.66 -18.20
N ARG A 14 1.11 -1.23 -17.05
CA ARG A 14 0.22 -1.39 -15.89
C ARG A 14 -0.29 -0.04 -15.39
N MET A 15 0.59 0.95 -15.28
CA MET A 15 0.22 2.28 -14.81
C MET A 15 -0.77 2.96 -15.78
N VAL A 16 -0.54 2.91 -17.10
CA VAL A 16 -1.47 3.47 -18.10
C VAL A 16 -2.84 2.79 -18.02
N ARG A 17 -2.87 1.45 -17.92
CA ARG A 17 -4.14 0.71 -17.74
C ARG A 17 -4.85 1.11 -16.45
N CYS A 18 -4.11 1.18 -15.35
CA CYS A 18 -4.64 1.57 -14.05
C CYS A 18 -5.25 2.97 -14.15
N ALA A 19 -4.47 3.98 -14.53
CA ALA A 19 -4.89 5.37 -14.68
C ALA A 19 -6.16 5.50 -15.52
N ARG A 20 -6.21 4.83 -16.67
CA ARG A 20 -7.39 4.82 -17.54
C ARG A 20 -8.63 4.26 -16.83
N LYS A 21 -8.49 3.09 -16.17
CA LYS A 21 -9.58 2.47 -15.41
C LYS A 21 -10.04 3.38 -14.27
N LEU A 22 -9.11 4.06 -13.59
CA LEU A 22 -9.46 4.98 -12.50
C LEU A 22 -10.27 6.19 -12.98
N SER A 23 -9.95 6.70 -14.16
CA SER A 23 -10.73 7.76 -14.82
C SER A 23 -12.05 7.28 -15.41
N GLY A 24 -12.40 5.99 -15.27
CA GLY A 24 -13.62 5.40 -15.84
C GLY A 24 -13.63 5.34 -17.36
N LEU A 25 -12.47 5.47 -18.01
CA LEU A 25 -12.36 5.55 -19.47
C LEU A 25 -12.19 4.17 -20.10
N THR A 26 -12.88 3.95 -21.21
CA THR A 26 -12.62 2.84 -22.12
C THR A 26 -11.41 3.15 -23.00
N GLN A 27 -10.79 2.10 -23.59
CA GLN A 27 -9.72 2.30 -24.58
C GLN A 27 -10.19 3.16 -25.77
N LYS A 28 -11.46 2.99 -26.19
CA LYS A 28 -12.05 3.75 -27.30
C LYS A 28 -12.10 5.25 -26.99
N GLU A 29 -12.50 5.61 -25.78
CA GLU A 29 -12.55 7.01 -25.34
C GLU A 29 -11.16 7.63 -25.26
N VAL A 30 -10.17 6.93 -24.69
CA VAL A 30 -8.78 7.41 -24.69
C VAL A 30 -8.27 7.61 -26.11
N CYS A 31 -8.51 6.64 -27.01
CA CYS A 31 -8.08 6.76 -28.41
C CYS A 31 -8.72 7.95 -29.13
N SER A 32 -10.01 8.21 -28.87
CA SER A 32 -10.72 9.35 -29.44
C SER A 32 -10.20 10.69 -28.92
N ASN A 33 -9.95 10.78 -27.60
CA ASN A 33 -9.43 12.00 -26.97
C ASN A 33 -8.00 12.32 -27.42
N LEU A 34 -7.14 11.30 -27.53
CA LEU A 34 -5.72 11.46 -27.88
C LEU A 34 -5.45 11.34 -29.39
N ARG A 35 -6.49 11.12 -30.21
CA ARG A 35 -6.39 10.95 -31.68
C ARG A 35 -5.37 9.87 -32.09
N ILE A 36 -5.33 8.77 -31.35
CA ILE A 36 -4.47 7.61 -31.61
C ILE A 36 -5.28 6.39 -32.05
N SER A 37 -4.61 5.40 -32.63
CA SER A 37 -5.26 4.12 -32.94
C SER A 37 -5.42 3.24 -31.70
N GLN A 38 -6.48 2.43 -31.67
CA GLN A 38 -6.68 1.42 -30.62
C GLN A 38 -5.55 0.39 -30.57
N SER A 39 -4.98 0.03 -31.72
CA SER A 39 -3.82 -0.87 -31.77
C SER A 39 -2.60 -0.28 -31.05
N TYR A 40 -2.37 1.04 -31.18
CA TYR A 40 -1.28 1.71 -30.49
C TYR A 40 -1.48 1.70 -28.97
N LEU A 41 -2.66 2.11 -28.48
CA LEU A 41 -2.97 2.06 -27.05
C LEU A 41 -2.89 0.63 -26.49
N SER A 42 -3.43 -0.35 -27.21
CA SER A 42 -3.35 -1.76 -26.82
C SER A 42 -1.90 -2.24 -26.69
N LYS A 43 -1.00 -1.83 -27.58
CA LYS A 43 0.42 -2.20 -27.47
C LYS A 43 1.09 -1.56 -26.26
N ILE A 44 0.75 -0.31 -25.93
CA ILE A 44 1.23 0.34 -24.70
C ILE A 44 0.72 -0.41 -23.47
N GLU A 45 -0.60 -0.65 -23.40
CA GLU A 45 -1.23 -1.31 -22.26
C GLU A 45 -0.80 -2.75 -22.06
N ASN A 46 -0.19 -3.40 -23.07
CA ASN A 46 0.38 -4.74 -22.95
C ASN A 46 1.92 -4.75 -22.79
N GLY A 47 2.55 -3.58 -22.65
CA GLY A 47 4.02 -3.49 -22.50
C GLY A 47 4.79 -3.83 -23.77
N ILE A 48 4.12 -3.89 -24.93
CA ILE A 48 4.74 -4.14 -26.24
C ILE A 48 5.44 -2.88 -26.75
N ASN A 49 4.88 -1.70 -26.43
CA ASN A 49 5.44 -0.40 -26.80
C ASN A 49 5.61 0.49 -25.57
N VAL A 50 6.69 1.26 -25.54
CA VAL A 50 6.84 2.38 -24.60
C VAL A 50 6.12 3.60 -25.18
N PRO A 51 5.29 4.31 -24.39
CA PRO A 51 4.64 5.53 -24.85
C PRO A 51 5.67 6.63 -25.17
N SER A 52 5.36 7.48 -26.15
CA SER A 52 6.14 8.70 -26.37
C SER A 52 5.89 9.72 -25.25
N VAL A 53 6.82 10.65 -25.05
CA VAL A 53 6.65 11.76 -24.10
C VAL A 53 5.41 12.60 -24.42
N VAL A 54 5.11 12.80 -25.72
CA VAL A 54 3.92 13.53 -26.17
C VAL A 54 2.64 12.79 -25.76
N PHE A 55 2.55 11.48 -26.04
CA PHE A 55 1.41 10.68 -25.59
C PHE A 55 1.26 10.76 -24.06
N TRP A 56 2.36 10.65 -23.32
CA TRP A 56 2.32 10.64 -21.86
C TRP A 56 1.82 11.98 -21.30
N ALA A 57 2.28 13.10 -21.85
CA ALA A 57 1.81 14.43 -21.45
C ALA A 57 0.31 14.63 -21.69
N GLU A 58 -0.19 14.26 -22.88
CA GLU A 58 -1.62 14.37 -23.19
C GLU A 58 -2.47 13.40 -22.35
N PHE A 59 -1.95 12.19 -22.09
CA PHE A 59 -2.62 11.20 -21.24
C PHE A 59 -2.70 11.65 -19.78
N CYS A 60 -1.65 12.28 -19.23
CA CYS A 60 -1.67 12.92 -17.92
C CYS A 60 -2.72 14.02 -17.86
N GLN A 61 -2.83 14.86 -18.88
CA GLN A 61 -3.85 15.91 -18.94
C GLN A 61 -5.27 15.32 -18.96
N LEU A 62 -5.46 14.21 -19.69
CA LEU A 62 -6.76 13.53 -19.80
C LEU A 62 -7.17 12.83 -18.49
N THR A 63 -6.22 12.21 -17.79
CA THR A 63 -6.51 11.35 -16.62
C THR A 63 -6.29 12.03 -15.27
N GLY A 64 -5.60 13.17 -15.25
CA GLY A 64 -5.19 13.85 -14.02
C GLY A 64 -3.98 13.22 -13.31
N VAL A 65 -3.39 12.18 -13.89
CA VAL A 65 -2.22 11.49 -13.31
C VAL A 65 -0.97 12.36 -13.36
N ASN A 66 -0.19 12.32 -12.28
CA ASN A 66 1.08 13.01 -12.20
C ASN A 66 2.09 12.49 -13.24
N MET A 67 2.79 13.40 -13.91
CA MET A 67 3.85 13.08 -14.88
C MET A 67 4.91 12.14 -14.31
N ASP A 68 5.27 12.27 -13.03
CA ASP A 68 6.30 11.48 -12.37
C ASP A 68 5.89 10.01 -12.13
N SER A 69 4.59 9.68 -12.22
CA SER A 69 4.09 8.31 -12.03
C SER A 69 4.66 7.31 -13.03
N VAL A 70 5.08 7.77 -14.22
CA VAL A 70 5.72 6.91 -15.23
C VAL A 70 7.08 6.40 -14.79
N ILE A 71 7.82 7.20 -14.01
CA ILE A 71 9.15 6.85 -13.50
C ILE A 71 9.02 5.76 -12.44
N ASN A 72 8.02 5.92 -11.59
CA ASN A 72 7.80 5.07 -10.42
C ASN A 72 7.04 3.77 -10.75
N GLY A 73 6.21 3.77 -11.80
CA GLY A 73 5.38 2.61 -12.18
C GLY A 73 4.17 2.40 -11.28
N TYR A 74 3.78 3.41 -10.50
CA TYR A 74 2.59 3.42 -9.64
C TYR A 74 1.99 4.83 -9.57
N LEU A 75 0.72 4.88 -9.17
CA LEU A 75 -0.02 6.12 -8.91
C LEU A 75 -0.01 6.38 -7.41
N ASP A 76 0.29 7.62 -7.01
CA ASP A 76 0.42 7.99 -5.60
C ASP A 76 0.25 9.50 -5.42
N ASP A 77 -0.98 9.93 -5.13
CA ASP A 77 -1.33 11.33 -4.89
C ASP A 77 -1.13 11.75 -3.43
N MET A 78 -0.59 10.85 -2.59
CA MET A 78 -0.25 11.13 -1.20
C MET A 78 -1.41 11.64 -0.34
N THR A 79 -2.64 11.29 -0.72
CA THR A 79 -3.85 11.72 0.01
C THR A 79 -3.94 11.06 1.38
N PHE A 80 -4.85 11.53 2.24
CA PHE A 80 -5.15 10.85 3.51
C PHE A 80 -6.16 9.72 3.29
N SER A 81 -6.05 8.69 4.12
CA SER A 81 -7.05 7.65 4.25
C SER A 81 -8.33 8.22 4.88
N GLN A 82 -9.45 7.66 4.44
CA GLN A 82 -10.77 7.98 4.94
C GLN A 82 -11.56 6.68 5.12
N VAL A 83 -12.40 6.62 6.15
CA VAL A 83 -13.30 5.49 6.32
C VAL A 83 -14.46 5.64 5.35
N GLU A 84 -14.53 4.75 4.37
CA GLU A 84 -15.50 4.82 3.29
C GLU A 84 -16.19 3.48 3.06
N SER A 85 -17.37 3.52 2.44
CA SER A 85 -18.07 2.31 1.98
C SER A 85 -18.51 2.50 0.53
N GLY A 86 -18.44 1.42 -0.26
CA GLY A 86 -18.97 1.39 -1.62
C GLY A 86 -18.15 0.52 -2.55
N ARG A 87 -18.80 -0.18 -3.48
CA ARG A 87 -18.14 -1.17 -4.35
C ARG A 87 -17.18 -0.56 -5.38
N ILE A 88 -17.39 0.70 -5.72
CA ILE A 88 -16.51 1.42 -6.64
C ILE A 88 -15.50 2.20 -5.81
N SER A 89 -14.22 1.92 -6.05
CA SER A 89 -13.09 2.63 -5.46
C SER A 89 -12.21 3.07 -6.62
N SER A 90 -12.21 4.37 -6.89
CA SER A 90 -11.45 4.96 -8.00
C SER A 90 -11.75 4.25 -9.33
N GLY A 91 -13.02 4.18 -9.77
CA GLY A 91 -13.40 3.59 -11.06
C GLY A 91 -13.25 2.07 -11.20
N ILE A 92 -12.62 1.38 -10.25
CA ILE A 92 -12.49 -0.08 -10.23
C ILE A 92 -13.48 -0.66 -9.23
N GLU A 93 -14.24 -1.67 -9.67
CA GLU A 93 -15.13 -2.39 -8.80
C GLU A 93 -14.36 -3.41 -7.95
N ILE A 94 -14.65 -3.44 -6.65
CA ILE A 94 -14.12 -4.42 -5.70
C ILE A 94 -15.27 -5.15 -4.97
N PRO A 95 -15.04 -6.38 -4.49
CA PRO A 95 -16.04 -7.14 -3.77
C PRO A 95 -16.59 -6.41 -2.53
N GLN A 96 -17.89 -6.53 -2.29
CA GLN A 96 -18.57 -5.86 -1.17
C GLN A 96 -17.84 -6.08 0.17
N ARG A 97 -17.38 -7.32 0.42
CA ARG A 97 -16.68 -7.72 1.64
C ARG A 97 -15.38 -6.95 1.91
N TYR A 98 -14.74 -6.39 0.89
CA TYR A 98 -13.50 -5.60 0.98
C TYR A 98 -13.74 -4.09 0.86
N SER A 99 -14.93 -3.72 0.37
CA SER A 99 -15.32 -2.35 0.06
C SER A 99 -16.06 -1.64 1.21
N TYR A 100 -16.58 -2.41 2.16
CA TYR A 100 -17.29 -1.92 3.34
C TYR A 100 -16.30 -1.39 4.39
N LEU A 101 -16.48 -0.15 4.86
CA LEU A 101 -15.62 0.50 5.85
C LEU A 101 -14.12 0.33 5.54
N ARG A 102 -13.76 0.54 4.27
CA ARG A 102 -12.36 0.54 3.82
C ARG A 102 -11.63 1.72 4.43
N SER A 103 -10.39 1.49 4.84
CA SER A 103 -9.64 2.41 5.69
C SER A 103 -8.13 2.19 5.60
N MET A 104 -7.65 1.13 4.94
CA MET A 104 -6.24 0.88 4.71
C MET A 104 -5.90 1.15 3.27
N LYS A 105 -4.90 1.99 3.04
CA LYS A 105 -4.39 2.23 1.70
C LYS A 105 -3.54 1.06 1.21
N ILE A 106 -3.48 0.89 -0.10
CA ILE A 106 -2.51 -0.01 -0.73
C ILE A 106 -1.09 0.34 -0.27
N ARG A 107 -0.77 1.63 -0.05
CA ARG A 107 0.49 2.07 0.58
C ARG A 107 0.79 1.36 1.91
N GLY A 108 -0.22 1.15 2.77
CA GLY A 108 -0.09 0.41 4.03
C GLY A 108 0.00 -1.10 3.88
N LEU A 109 -0.43 -1.64 2.74
CA LEU A 109 -0.40 -3.07 2.43
C LEU A 109 0.82 -3.46 1.58
N ASN A 110 1.59 -2.49 1.08
CA ASN A 110 2.68 -2.72 0.14
C ASN A 110 3.72 -3.69 0.66
N THR A 111 4.07 -3.64 1.95
CA THR A 111 5.02 -4.59 2.55
C THR A 111 4.56 -6.03 2.34
N LEU A 112 3.28 -6.31 2.59
CA LEU A 112 2.71 -7.64 2.38
C LEU A 112 2.57 -8.01 0.91
N ILE A 113 2.20 -7.05 0.05
CA ILE A 113 2.09 -7.26 -1.40
C ILE A 113 3.45 -7.61 -2.01
N PHE A 114 4.51 -6.89 -1.64
CA PHE A 114 5.87 -7.16 -2.10
C PHE A 114 6.37 -8.50 -1.58
N PHE A 115 6.13 -8.80 -0.30
CA PHE A 115 6.43 -10.11 0.26
C PHE A 115 5.74 -11.23 -0.53
N ALA A 116 4.44 -11.10 -0.80
CA ALA A 116 3.69 -12.08 -1.59
C ALA A 116 4.31 -12.26 -2.98
N LYS A 117 4.61 -11.16 -3.70
CA LYS A 117 5.24 -11.22 -5.03
C LYS A 117 6.62 -11.90 -5.00
N ASN A 118 7.44 -11.65 -3.98
CA ASN A 118 8.73 -12.32 -3.82
C ASN A 118 8.56 -13.81 -3.57
N LEU A 119 7.52 -14.20 -2.84
CA LEU A 119 7.24 -15.58 -2.48
C LEU A 119 6.65 -16.40 -3.64
N MET A 120 5.64 -15.87 -4.33
CA MET A 120 4.86 -16.62 -5.33
C MET A 120 5.01 -16.11 -6.77
N GLY A 121 5.85 -15.10 -7.00
CA GLY A 121 5.98 -14.41 -8.28
C GLY A 121 4.84 -13.44 -8.57
N ASN A 122 5.02 -12.60 -9.60
CA ASN A 122 3.99 -11.65 -10.03
C ASN A 122 2.71 -12.38 -10.49
N ASP A 123 2.84 -13.41 -11.34
CA ASP A 123 1.68 -14.15 -11.86
C ASP A 123 0.89 -14.84 -10.73
N GLY A 124 1.59 -15.40 -9.73
CA GLY A 124 0.97 -16.00 -8.55
C GLY A 124 0.20 -14.96 -7.73
N PHE A 125 0.78 -13.77 -7.54
CA PHE A 125 0.10 -12.66 -6.87
C PHE A 125 -1.15 -12.22 -7.65
N GLU A 126 -1.02 -12.00 -8.97
CA GLU A 126 -2.13 -11.53 -9.82
C GLU A 126 -3.27 -12.56 -9.87
N LYS A 127 -2.94 -13.85 -9.99
CA LYS A 127 -3.92 -14.94 -9.88
C LYS A 127 -4.61 -14.91 -8.52
N THR A 128 -3.85 -14.78 -7.43
CA THR A 128 -4.40 -14.78 -6.06
C THR A 128 -5.41 -13.66 -5.85
N VAL A 129 -5.08 -12.41 -6.24
CA VAL A 129 -6.01 -11.29 -6.05
C VAL A 129 -7.21 -11.34 -7.01
N THR A 130 -7.01 -11.92 -8.20
CA THR A 130 -8.12 -12.17 -9.15
C THR A 130 -9.10 -13.20 -8.59
N GLU A 131 -8.62 -14.29 -7.96
CA GLU A 131 -9.48 -15.25 -7.25
C GLU A 131 -10.24 -14.61 -6.08
N MET A 132 -9.68 -13.55 -5.49
CA MET A 132 -10.35 -12.74 -4.47
C MET A 132 -11.37 -11.77 -5.09
N GLY A 133 -11.47 -11.67 -6.42
CA GLY A 133 -12.38 -10.80 -7.14
C GLY A 133 -11.88 -9.36 -7.30
N ILE A 134 -10.58 -9.11 -7.14
CA ILE A 134 -9.97 -7.78 -7.28
C ILE A 134 -9.11 -7.77 -8.55
N ASP A 135 -9.32 -6.77 -9.41
CA ASP A 135 -8.46 -6.51 -10.57
C ASP A 135 -7.02 -6.23 -10.11
N PRO A 136 -5.99 -6.93 -10.61
CA PRO A 136 -4.60 -6.67 -10.24
C PRO A 136 -4.15 -5.22 -10.45
N ASP A 137 -4.72 -4.49 -11.42
CA ASP A 137 -4.40 -3.08 -11.65
C ASP A 137 -4.85 -2.19 -10.47
N TYR A 138 -5.75 -2.66 -9.61
CA TYR A 138 -6.17 -1.96 -8.38
C TYR A 138 -4.98 -1.63 -7.46
N PHE A 139 -3.98 -2.51 -7.41
CA PHE A 139 -2.80 -2.38 -6.56
C PHE A 139 -1.72 -1.48 -7.15
N CYS A 140 -1.95 -0.91 -8.34
CA CYS A 140 -1.03 0.07 -8.94
C CYS A 140 -1.24 1.49 -8.39
N ASN A 141 -2.40 1.78 -7.80
CA ASN A 141 -2.65 3.04 -7.10
C ASN A 141 -2.49 2.86 -5.59
N TYR A 142 -1.52 3.55 -5.01
CA TYR A 142 -1.20 3.48 -3.58
C TYR A 142 -2.23 4.19 -2.70
N ASP A 143 -3.07 5.05 -3.27
CA ASP A 143 -4.17 5.71 -2.57
C ASP A 143 -5.47 4.91 -2.55
N ASN A 144 -5.59 3.84 -3.35
CA ASN A 144 -6.73 2.93 -3.27
C ASN A 144 -6.81 2.28 -1.87
N GLN A 145 -8.03 1.98 -1.42
CA GLN A 145 -8.26 1.50 -0.06
C GLN A 145 -8.95 0.13 -0.01
N LEU A 146 -8.58 -0.68 0.97
CA LEU A 146 -9.25 -1.93 1.32
C LEU A 146 -9.56 -1.93 2.83
N ASN A 147 -10.50 -2.77 3.24
CA ASN A 147 -10.78 -2.97 4.67
C ASN A 147 -9.94 -4.13 5.23
N ILE A 148 -10.14 -4.40 6.52
CA ILE A 148 -9.37 -5.42 7.23
C ILE A 148 -9.66 -6.85 6.77
N ASN A 149 -10.86 -7.15 6.25
CA ASN A 149 -11.16 -8.49 5.76
C ASN A 149 -10.18 -8.89 4.64
N PHE A 150 -9.83 -7.96 3.75
CA PHE A 150 -8.86 -8.23 2.68
C PHE A 150 -7.51 -8.68 3.25
N LEU A 151 -6.98 -7.95 4.24
CA LEU A 151 -5.70 -8.27 4.87
C LEU A 151 -5.72 -9.69 5.46
N THR A 152 -6.76 -10.04 6.22
CA THR A 152 -6.92 -11.36 6.82
C THR A 152 -6.98 -12.46 5.76
N ASP A 153 -7.85 -12.31 4.76
CA ASP A 153 -8.02 -13.30 3.69
C ASP A 153 -6.74 -13.45 2.84
N PHE A 154 -6.07 -12.33 2.57
CA PHE A 154 -4.83 -12.32 1.78
C PHE A 154 -3.68 -13.00 2.54
N LEU A 155 -3.53 -12.75 3.84
CA LEU A 155 -2.57 -13.46 4.69
C LEU A 155 -2.86 -14.97 4.71
N GLN A 156 -4.12 -15.39 4.80
CA GLN A 156 -4.49 -16.81 4.74
C GLN A 156 -4.15 -17.43 3.38
N LYS A 157 -4.35 -16.70 2.27
CA LYS A 157 -3.97 -17.15 0.92
C LYS A 157 -2.46 -17.29 0.77
N ILE A 158 -1.69 -16.33 1.29
CA ILE A 158 -0.22 -16.40 1.33
C ILE A 158 0.23 -17.62 2.12
N LYS A 159 -0.27 -17.82 3.35
CA LYS A 159 0.07 -18.97 4.20
C LYS A 159 -0.24 -20.32 3.54
N LYS A 160 -1.32 -20.43 2.77
CA LYS A 160 -1.67 -21.65 2.01
C LYS A 160 -0.75 -21.91 0.82
N SER A 161 -0.14 -20.87 0.27
CA SER A 161 0.73 -20.96 -0.92
C SER A 161 2.21 -21.16 -0.56
N ALA A 162 2.54 -21.05 0.73
CA ALA A 162 3.89 -21.12 1.27
C ALA A 162 4.03 -22.31 2.23
N THR A 163 5.26 -22.75 2.48
CA THR A 163 5.52 -23.56 3.68
C THR A 163 5.42 -22.66 4.91
N GLU A 164 4.93 -23.15 6.05
CA GLU A 164 4.78 -22.33 7.26
C GLU A 164 6.06 -21.58 7.64
N ALA A 165 7.23 -22.21 7.47
CA ALA A 165 8.55 -21.61 7.73
C ALA A 165 8.90 -20.41 6.82
N SER A 166 8.23 -20.26 5.68
CA SER A 166 8.51 -19.15 4.75
C SER A 166 7.72 -17.88 5.06
N VAL A 167 6.65 -17.95 5.86
CA VAL A 167 5.85 -16.79 6.30
C VAL A 167 6.32 -16.35 7.69
N ASP A 168 7.57 -15.91 7.76
CA ASP A 168 8.16 -15.26 8.94
C ASP A 168 7.85 -13.75 8.89
N THR A 169 7.29 -13.21 9.98
CA THR A 169 7.01 -11.77 10.10
C THR A 169 8.28 -10.93 9.95
N ASN A 170 9.44 -11.45 10.38
CA ASN A 170 10.72 -10.76 10.21
C ASN A 170 11.05 -10.56 8.72
N ASN A 171 10.78 -11.57 7.88
CA ASN A 171 11.00 -11.48 6.44
C ASN A 171 10.06 -10.48 5.77
N ILE A 172 8.81 -10.38 6.27
CA ILE A 172 7.85 -9.39 5.80
C ILE A 172 8.37 -7.98 6.15
N PHE A 173 8.71 -7.73 7.42
CA PHE A 173 9.07 -6.39 7.88
C PHE A 173 10.47 -5.93 7.46
N ALA A 174 11.37 -6.84 7.08
CA ALA A 174 12.64 -6.49 6.46
C ALA A 174 12.46 -5.63 5.19
N LEU A 175 11.31 -5.74 4.51
CA LEU A 175 11.00 -4.96 3.31
C LEU A 175 10.61 -3.51 3.61
N VAL A 176 10.23 -3.18 4.85
CA VAL A 176 9.70 -1.85 5.20
C VAL A 176 10.71 -0.74 4.91
N LYS A 177 12.01 -0.99 5.02
CA LYS A 177 13.03 0.03 4.70
C LYS A 177 13.14 0.38 3.21
N GLN A 178 12.46 -0.35 2.31
CA GLN A 178 12.53 -0.09 0.88
C GLN A 178 11.68 1.12 0.49
N GLU A 179 12.25 2.07 -0.26
CA GLU A 179 11.53 3.27 -0.70
C GLU A 179 10.26 2.96 -1.49
N SER A 180 10.28 1.91 -2.31
CA SER A 180 9.13 1.46 -3.10
C SER A 180 7.91 1.10 -2.24
N ILE A 181 8.08 0.70 -0.99
CA ILE A 181 6.97 0.39 -0.08
C ILE A 181 6.20 1.65 0.30
N HIS A 182 6.92 2.76 0.49
CA HIS A 182 6.36 4.02 0.99
C HIS A 182 5.92 4.98 -0.12
N GLY A 183 6.17 4.62 -1.39
CA GLY A 183 5.78 5.41 -2.54
C GLY A 183 6.40 6.82 -2.50
N ASN A 184 5.62 7.83 -2.86
CA ASN A 184 6.06 9.22 -2.86
C ASN A 184 6.35 9.75 -1.44
N PHE A 185 5.93 9.05 -0.38
CA PHE A 185 6.31 9.42 1.00
C PHE A 185 7.75 9.08 1.35
N ALA A 186 8.37 8.13 0.64
CA ALA A 186 9.68 7.60 0.98
C ALA A 186 10.73 8.70 1.16
N LYS A 187 10.81 9.65 0.22
CA LYS A 187 11.74 10.78 0.27
C LYS A 187 11.60 11.61 1.55
N LYS A 188 10.36 11.84 2.01
CA LYS A 188 10.11 12.57 3.26
C LYS A 188 10.38 11.71 4.48
N LEU A 189 9.99 10.44 4.43
CA LEU A 189 10.20 9.48 5.52
C LEU A 189 11.68 9.29 5.79
N PHE A 190 12.48 8.98 4.78
CA PHE A 190 13.92 8.67 4.88
C PHE A 190 14.85 9.88 4.77
N SER A 191 14.33 11.10 4.96
CA SER A 191 15.15 12.33 4.96
C SER A 191 16.04 12.51 6.19
N ASP A 192 15.89 11.64 7.20
CA ASP A 192 16.73 11.58 8.40
C ASP A 192 16.97 10.10 8.72
N ASN A 193 18.17 9.79 9.21
CA ASN A 193 18.58 8.44 9.61
C ASN A 193 18.32 8.16 11.10
N ASP A 194 17.84 9.15 11.85
CA ASP A 194 17.46 8.97 13.26
C ASP A 194 16.14 8.17 13.40
N PRO A 195 16.15 6.99 14.08
CA PRO A 195 14.97 6.15 14.24
C PRO A 195 13.80 6.82 14.96
N ILE A 196 14.07 7.65 15.98
CA ILE A 196 13.02 8.38 16.70
C ILE A 196 12.34 9.36 15.74
N SER A 197 13.11 10.10 14.96
CA SER A 197 12.60 11.02 13.94
C SER A 197 11.84 10.31 12.82
N LEU A 198 12.30 9.12 12.40
CA LEU A 198 11.61 8.27 11.43
C LEU A 198 10.23 7.83 11.93
N ILE A 199 10.18 7.23 13.12
CA ILE A 199 8.94 6.73 13.72
C ILE A 199 7.98 7.89 14.00
N LYS A 200 8.49 9.01 14.53
CA LYS A 200 7.70 10.23 14.72
C LYS A 200 7.07 10.72 13.41
N ARG A 201 7.82 10.70 12.30
CA ARG A 201 7.27 11.06 10.98
C ARG A 201 6.21 10.06 10.52
N LEU A 202 6.43 8.77 10.73
CA LEU A 202 5.45 7.73 10.42
C LEU A 202 4.16 7.96 11.22
N VAL A 203 4.23 8.08 12.55
CA VAL A 203 3.10 8.32 13.45
C VAL A 203 2.31 9.58 13.05
N ARG A 204 3.01 10.70 12.81
CA ARG A 204 2.36 11.96 12.36
C ARG A 204 1.72 11.86 10.98
N ASN A 205 2.10 10.88 10.17
CA ASN A 205 1.57 10.66 8.83
C ASN A 205 0.87 9.30 8.72
N ALA A 206 0.44 8.68 9.84
CA ALA A 206 -0.20 7.38 9.84
C ALA A 206 -1.46 7.36 8.96
N LYS A 207 -2.17 8.50 8.92
CA LYS A 207 -3.31 8.73 8.01
C LYS A 207 -2.98 8.58 6.52
N LYS A 208 -1.72 8.59 6.11
CA LYS A 208 -1.34 8.26 4.72
C LYS A 208 -1.30 6.75 4.48
N TYR A 209 -1.37 5.92 5.50
CA TYR A 209 -1.33 4.47 5.39
C TYR A 209 -2.67 3.88 5.74
N GLU A 210 -3.31 4.35 6.80
CA GLU A 210 -4.57 3.81 7.26
C GLU A 210 -5.39 4.82 8.09
N SER A 211 -6.60 4.45 8.48
CA SER A 211 -7.46 5.21 9.39
C SER A 211 -8.24 4.28 10.32
N ASN A 212 -7.63 3.16 10.69
CA ASN A 212 -8.11 2.20 11.68
C ASN A 212 -7.71 2.58 13.09
N PHE A 213 -6.65 3.37 13.26
CA PHE A 213 -6.22 3.84 14.56
C PHE A 213 -6.05 5.36 14.61
N SER A 214 -6.39 5.92 15.77
CA SER A 214 -5.97 7.25 16.18
C SER A 214 -4.63 7.18 16.89
N TYR A 215 -3.71 8.04 16.48
CA TYR A 215 -2.35 8.13 17.02
C TYR A 215 -2.16 9.44 17.78
N GLU A 216 -1.63 9.36 18.99
CA GLU A 216 -1.35 10.52 19.84
C GLU A 216 0.05 10.43 20.44
N ILE A 217 0.93 11.41 20.17
CA ILE A 217 2.25 11.49 20.81
C ILE A 217 2.05 12.03 22.22
N LEU A 218 2.47 11.25 23.22
CA LEU A 218 2.31 11.53 24.65
C LEU A 218 3.57 12.16 25.26
N ASP A 219 4.73 11.69 24.83
CA ASP A 219 6.03 12.19 25.29
C ASP A 219 7.05 12.12 24.15
N GLU A 220 7.93 13.11 24.09
CA GLU A 220 8.97 13.21 23.06
C GLU A 220 10.25 13.81 23.66
N SER A 221 11.34 13.07 23.51
CA SER A 221 12.69 13.54 23.78
C SER A 221 13.66 13.03 22.72
N LYS A 222 14.93 13.42 22.84
CA LYS A 222 15.98 13.05 21.87
C LYS A 222 16.11 11.53 21.66
N ASN A 223 15.94 10.74 22.73
CA ASN A 223 16.18 9.30 22.72
C ASN A 223 14.92 8.49 23.09
N LYS A 224 13.77 9.15 23.20
CA LYS A 224 12.53 8.52 23.64
C LYS A 224 11.33 9.12 22.94
N LEU A 225 10.46 8.26 22.43
CA LEU A 225 9.15 8.63 21.90
C LEU A 225 8.09 7.74 22.53
N VAL A 226 7.10 8.34 23.17
CA VAL A 226 5.93 7.64 23.68
C VAL A 226 4.71 8.12 22.93
N PHE A 227 3.92 7.19 22.41
CA PHE A 227 2.67 7.51 21.74
C PHE A 227 1.64 6.42 22.00
N SER A 228 0.37 6.78 21.87
CA SER A 228 -0.72 5.83 21.99
C SER A 228 -1.42 5.57 20.66
N LEU A 229 -1.96 4.36 20.54
CA LEU A 229 -2.82 3.92 19.46
C LEU A 229 -4.18 3.56 20.05
N THR A 230 -5.25 4.14 19.50
CA THR A 230 -6.62 3.85 19.89
C THR A 230 -7.39 3.34 18.68
N PRO A 231 -7.98 2.13 18.73
CA PRO A 231 -8.83 1.62 17.64
C PRO A 231 -9.99 2.58 17.34
N GLU A 232 -10.22 2.86 16.08
CA GLU A 232 -11.35 3.68 15.62
C GLU A 232 -12.68 2.91 15.71
N GLY A 233 -13.78 3.65 15.88
CA GLY A 233 -15.10 3.06 16.17
C GLY A 233 -15.61 2.08 15.11
N HIS A 234 -15.30 2.30 13.83
CA HIS A 234 -15.73 1.42 12.73
C HIS A 234 -15.11 0.02 12.80
N LEU A 235 -13.99 -0.16 13.50
CA LEU A 235 -13.41 -1.49 13.73
C LEU A 235 -14.33 -2.39 14.56
N ALA A 236 -15.23 -1.81 15.37
CA ALA A 236 -16.21 -2.58 16.13
C ALA A 236 -17.13 -3.43 15.25
N GLU A 237 -17.35 -3.01 13.99
CA GLU A 237 -18.16 -3.75 13.02
C GLU A 237 -17.50 -5.01 12.48
N PHE A 238 -16.17 -5.13 12.63
CA PHE A 238 -15.42 -6.30 12.22
C PHE A 238 -15.21 -7.31 13.36
N LYS A 239 -15.62 -6.99 14.59
CA LYS A 239 -15.28 -7.73 15.83
C LYS A 239 -15.44 -9.25 15.76
N LYS A 240 -16.50 -9.75 15.12
CA LYS A 240 -16.76 -11.20 15.00
C LYS A 240 -15.68 -11.93 14.19
N ASN A 241 -14.99 -11.24 13.28
CA ASN A 241 -13.84 -11.76 12.51
C ASN A 241 -12.50 -11.23 13.06
N PHE A 242 -12.56 -10.19 13.91
CA PHE A 242 -11.40 -9.48 14.43
C PHE A 242 -10.80 -10.17 15.65
N SER A 243 -11.61 -10.76 16.55
CA SER A 243 -11.09 -11.37 17.80
C SER A 243 -10.01 -12.43 17.56
N ASP A 244 -10.13 -13.19 16.46
CA ASP A 244 -9.17 -14.26 16.11
C ASP A 244 -7.94 -13.72 15.36
N ASN A 245 -7.97 -12.46 14.91
CA ASN A 245 -6.94 -11.82 14.09
C ASN A 245 -6.43 -10.48 14.66
N GLU A 246 -6.90 -10.09 15.85
CA GLU A 246 -6.59 -8.82 16.51
C GLU A 246 -5.09 -8.73 16.78
N ASP A 247 -4.49 -9.82 17.26
CA ASP A 247 -3.05 -9.92 17.46
C ASP A 247 -2.27 -9.89 16.15
N VAL A 248 -2.81 -10.44 15.05
CA VAL A 248 -2.17 -10.38 13.73
C VAL A 248 -2.19 -8.95 13.20
N PHE A 249 -3.29 -8.24 13.37
CA PHE A 249 -3.42 -6.86 12.91
C PHE A 249 -2.57 -5.90 13.74
N LEU A 250 -2.58 -6.05 15.06
CA LEU A 250 -1.81 -5.21 15.97
C LEU A 250 -0.31 -5.52 15.89
N SER A 251 0.08 -6.78 15.73
CA SER A 251 1.49 -7.14 15.43
C SER A 251 1.91 -6.60 14.06
N TYR A 252 1.03 -6.63 13.06
CA TYR A 252 1.34 -6.13 11.72
C TYR A 252 1.54 -4.62 11.66
N LEU A 253 0.81 -3.85 12.47
CA LEU A 253 0.82 -2.39 12.40
C LEU A 253 1.67 -1.69 13.46
N SER A 254 2.06 -2.36 14.54
CA SER A 254 2.70 -1.67 15.65
C SER A 254 4.10 -2.18 15.95
N LYS A 255 4.26 -3.27 16.69
CA LYS A 255 5.56 -3.59 17.25
C LYS A 255 6.60 -4.03 16.22
N ASP A 256 6.31 -5.04 15.41
CA ASP A 256 7.31 -5.62 14.50
C ASP A 256 7.61 -4.68 13.31
N TYR A 257 6.57 -4.01 12.81
CA TYR A 257 6.70 -2.97 11.81
C TYR A 257 7.60 -1.83 12.28
N LEU A 258 7.38 -1.31 13.50
CA LEU A 258 8.20 -0.23 14.05
C LEU A 258 9.61 -0.70 14.42
N ASN A 259 9.74 -1.92 14.96
CA ASN A 259 11.03 -2.54 15.26
C ASN A 259 11.93 -2.55 14.02
N SER A 260 11.36 -2.79 12.83
CA SER A 260 12.13 -2.82 11.57
C SER A 260 12.91 -1.51 11.31
N PHE A 261 12.45 -0.35 11.80
CA PHE A 261 13.17 0.92 11.68
C PHE A 261 14.32 1.09 12.69
N ILE A 262 14.44 0.17 13.64
CA ILE A 262 15.31 0.30 14.82
C ILE A 262 16.41 -0.77 14.88
N VAL A 263 16.19 -1.96 14.31
CA VAL A 263 17.03 -3.18 14.51
C VAL A 263 18.55 -2.97 14.31
N ASP A 264 18.98 -1.97 13.55
CA ASP A 264 20.42 -1.73 13.32
C ASP A 264 21.14 -1.09 14.52
N LYS A 265 20.42 -0.70 15.58
CA LYS A 265 20.98 -0.10 16.80
C LYS A 265 20.83 -1.04 17.99
N SER A 266 21.93 -1.61 18.45
CA SER A 266 22.01 -2.61 19.54
C SER A 266 21.48 -2.14 20.92
N SER A 267 21.16 -0.86 21.09
CA SER A 267 20.66 -0.27 22.35
C SER A 267 19.16 0.00 22.38
N ALA A 268 18.47 -0.10 21.24
CA ALA A 268 17.14 0.43 21.13
C ALA A 268 16.06 -0.62 21.46
N ALA A 269 15.01 -0.20 22.16
CA ALA A 269 13.95 -1.06 22.68
C ALA A 269 12.57 -0.46 22.36
N ILE A 270 11.64 -1.32 21.95
CA ILE A 270 10.21 -1.00 21.87
C ILE A 270 9.49 -1.74 22.98
N ASN A 271 8.92 -0.98 23.91
CA ASN A 271 8.05 -1.46 24.96
C ASN A 271 6.60 -1.15 24.60
N GLU A 272 5.71 -2.10 24.84
CA GLU A 272 4.29 -1.97 24.57
C GLU A 272 3.52 -2.32 25.83
N SER A 273 2.57 -1.45 26.21
CA SER A 273 1.69 -1.67 27.35
C SER A 273 0.23 -1.45 26.95
N ALA A 274 -0.63 -2.41 27.27
CA ALA A 274 -2.07 -2.29 27.09
C ALA A 274 -2.70 -1.45 28.23
N GLN A 275 -3.71 -0.65 27.89
CA GLN A 275 -4.52 0.13 28.81
C GLN A 275 -6.02 -0.20 28.62
N GLU A 276 -6.88 0.45 29.40
CA GLU A 276 -8.34 0.34 29.25
C GLU A 276 -8.81 0.75 27.83
N ASN A 277 -9.95 0.20 27.40
CA ASN A 277 -10.59 0.49 26.11
C ASN A 277 -9.74 0.17 24.87
N SER A 278 -8.92 -0.90 24.94
CA SER A 278 -8.05 -1.34 23.84
C SER A 278 -7.01 -0.29 23.41
N ARG A 279 -6.82 0.79 24.18
CA ARG A 279 -5.74 1.76 23.96
C ARG A 279 -4.42 1.08 24.26
N ARG A 280 -3.46 1.22 23.34
CA ARG A 280 -2.09 0.73 23.53
C ARG A 280 -1.14 1.91 23.63
N THR A 281 -0.18 1.84 24.54
CA THR A 281 0.92 2.81 24.63
C THR A 281 2.19 2.12 24.16
N ILE A 282 2.89 2.77 23.22
CA ILE A 282 4.16 2.32 22.67
C ILE A 282 5.23 3.30 23.11
N GLU A 283 6.27 2.77 23.75
CA GLU A 283 7.47 3.49 24.11
C GLU A 283 8.63 2.99 23.26
N VAL A 284 9.23 3.90 22.50
CA VAL A 284 10.44 3.65 21.72
C VAL A 284 11.59 4.37 22.41
N GLN A 285 12.63 3.63 22.78
CA GLN A 285 13.85 4.15 23.39
C GLN A 285 15.06 3.78 22.53
N CYS A 286 15.96 4.71 22.23
CA CYS A 286 17.14 4.52 21.37
C CYS A 286 18.46 4.81 22.10
#